data_AF-A0A5M3MXT5-F1
#
_entry.id   AF-A0A5M3MXT5-F1
#
_cell.length_a   1.000
_cell.length_b   1.000
_cell.length_c   1.000
_cell.angle_alpha   90.00
_cell.angle_beta   90.00
_cell.angle_gamma   90.00
#
_symmetry.space_group_name_H-M   'P 1'
#
loop_
_entity.id
_entity.type
_entity.pdbx_description
1 polymer ?
#
loop_
_entity_poly.entity_id
_entity_poly.type
_entity_poly.pdbx_seq_one_letter_code
_entity_poly.pdbx_strand_id
1 'polypeptide(L)'
;MSEQNMGSILDSIEEAYRKHRRHDVTSTLTTLIIEGISSHSSHLDSFVVLHAALISSLHKLVGVEFAAYLLQNAISAYERYLKAADQTTSEPGQALSGDVGKEASNLIVLLSELYNFQVISCILVYDIIRDLLSTALSELRVELLLKVLRNSGAQLRQDDPSALKDIVSLAQENLDKQSVSSSRTRFMMETLLNLKNNKANKKAATQHQGGDAVERLKKFLSGLGRKKHVLAHESLRVSLDDLRSAETKGKWWLVGAAWGGDPLVEQREELARRSGGASQKGKSDQDPTSIALAKLAKKQGMNTDIRRSIFVVIMTSDDYIDACERLAQLNLTEVQQREIIRVALRCCGNEKSYNPFYALVCQQLCQTSHSYKVTLQFCLWDFLRDLGETNVGGAEVIKNITDDGGAFDGENVSPTRIRNVAKAYAWWIARDCCTLMILKPVDFTVLKSQSRKFLRELFVQLFVASQVSSPLLLVPGAELPSGRNRSLVEEVFMKASRLENLAMGLTYFLTETFRKEEDLLKWGTTVARETLQTRIDQNSRL
;
A
#
# COMPACT_ATOMS: atom_id res chain seq x y z
N MET A 1 -9.09 28.97 -25.19
CA MET A 1 -8.51 27.61 -25.32
C MET A 1 -9.59 26.68 -25.81
N SER A 2 -9.29 25.71 -26.67
CA SER A 2 -10.21 24.66 -27.15
C SER A 2 -9.53 23.29 -27.09
N GLU A 3 -10.31 22.20 -27.16
CA GLU A 3 -9.76 20.83 -27.14
C GLU A 3 -8.72 20.61 -28.26
N GLN A 4 -8.90 21.24 -29.42
CA GLN A 4 -8.04 21.07 -30.61
C GLN A 4 -6.68 21.77 -30.49
N ASN A 5 -6.61 22.93 -29.83
CA ASN A 5 -5.38 23.70 -29.70
C ASN A 5 -4.62 23.47 -28.38
N MET A 6 -5.16 22.64 -27.49
CA MET A 6 -4.54 22.34 -26.19
C MET A 6 -3.13 21.74 -26.35
N GLY A 7 -2.88 20.92 -27.37
CA GLY A 7 -1.56 20.36 -27.64
C GLY A 7 -0.50 21.42 -27.97
N SER A 8 -0.79 22.34 -28.90
CA SER A 8 0.15 23.40 -29.29
C SER A 8 0.36 24.44 -28.18
N ILE A 9 -0.68 24.70 -27.37
CA ILE A 9 -0.58 25.54 -26.18
C ILE A 9 0.35 24.90 -25.15
N LEU A 10 0.23 23.59 -24.92
CA LEU A 10 1.15 22.86 -24.03
C LEU A 10 2.60 22.93 -24.50
N ASP A 11 2.84 22.81 -25.81
CA ASP A 11 4.19 22.96 -26.38
C ASP A 11 4.76 24.37 -26.14
N SER A 12 3.92 25.40 -26.32
CA SER A 12 4.31 26.79 -26.09
C SER A 12 4.61 27.08 -24.61
N ILE A 13 3.81 26.50 -23.69
CA ILE A 13 4.05 26.61 -22.25
C ILE A 13 5.34 25.89 -21.86
N GLU A 14 5.60 24.71 -22.42
CA GLU A 14 6.85 23.97 -22.19
C GLU A 14 8.06 24.79 -22.67
N GLU A 15 7.96 25.47 -23.81
CA GLU A 15 8.99 26.38 -24.30
C GLU A 15 9.21 27.56 -23.34
N ALA A 16 8.14 28.12 -22.75
CA ALA A 16 8.25 29.17 -21.74
C ALA A 16 8.98 28.68 -20.47
N TYR A 17 8.70 27.45 -20.00
CA TYR A 17 9.42 26.83 -18.88
C TYR A 17 10.92 26.59 -19.16
N ARG A 18 11.30 26.45 -20.45
CA ARG A 18 12.72 26.33 -20.84
C ARG A 18 13.42 27.68 -20.90
N LYS A 19 12.71 28.76 -21.25
CA LYS A 19 13.28 30.10 -21.45
C LYS A 19 13.32 30.96 -20.19
N HIS A 20 12.41 30.73 -19.24
CA HIS A 20 12.23 31.57 -18.06
C HIS A 20 12.43 30.80 -16.76
N ARG A 21 12.54 31.52 -15.63
CA ARG A 21 12.62 30.89 -14.31
C ARG A 21 11.33 30.14 -14.02
N ARG A 22 11.45 28.89 -13.56
CA ARG A 22 10.31 27.99 -13.31
C ARG A 22 9.25 28.61 -12.41
N HIS A 23 9.67 29.24 -11.31
CA HIS A 23 8.74 29.86 -10.36
C HIS A 23 7.91 30.98 -11.01
N ASP A 24 8.55 31.83 -11.81
CA ASP A 24 7.87 32.97 -12.45
C ASP A 24 6.79 32.46 -13.43
N VAL A 25 7.13 31.44 -14.23
CA VAL A 25 6.17 30.80 -15.15
C VAL A 25 5.03 30.12 -14.38
N THR A 26 5.34 29.32 -13.36
CA THR A 26 4.34 28.66 -12.51
C THR A 26 3.41 29.66 -11.82
N SER A 27 3.96 30.76 -11.30
CA SER A 27 3.19 31.78 -10.59
C SER A 27 2.27 32.52 -11.55
N THR A 28 2.78 32.99 -12.68
CA THR A 28 1.96 33.68 -13.69
C THR A 28 0.86 32.78 -14.26
N LEU A 29 1.18 31.52 -14.59
CA LEU A 29 0.17 30.57 -15.07
C LEU A 29 -0.91 30.31 -14.01
N THR A 30 -0.51 30.15 -12.75
CA THR A 30 -1.44 29.92 -11.65
C THR A 30 -2.40 31.10 -11.48
N THR A 31 -1.87 32.33 -11.47
CA THR A 31 -2.68 33.54 -11.38
C THR A 31 -3.66 33.64 -12.55
N LEU A 32 -3.19 33.47 -13.79
CA LEU A 32 -4.04 33.54 -14.99
C LEU A 32 -5.15 32.48 -15.01
N ILE A 33 -4.84 31.26 -14.58
CA ILE A 33 -5.82 30.16 -14.51
C ILE A 33 -6.87 30.44 -13.44
N ILE A 34 -6.45 30.86 -12.24
CA ILE A 34 -7.37 31.15 -11.14
C ILE A 34 -8.27 32.33 -11.51
N GLU A 35 -7.69 33.46 -11.95
CA GLU A 35 -8.44 34.66 -12.36
C GLU A 35 -9.39 34.36 -13.54
N GLY A 36 -8.94 33.55 -14.49
CA GLY A 36 -9.74 33.15 -15.65
C GLY A 36 -10.95 32.28 -15.28
N ILE A 37 -10.85 31.48 -14.22
CA ILE A 37 -11.95 30.62 -13.73
C ILE A 37 -12.81 31.36 -12.70
N SER A 38 -12.23 32.28 -11.93
CA SER A 38 -12.90 33.07 -10.90
C SER A 38 -13.56 34.34 -11.44
N SER A 39 -13.71 34.50 -12.76
CA SER A 39 -14.42 35.65 -13.32
C SER A 39 -15.93 35.58 -12.99
N HIS A 40 -16.60 36.72 -12.82
CA HIS A 40 -17.99 36.83 -12.34
C HIS A 40 -19.06 36.14 -13.22
N SER A 41 -18.70 35.61 -14.39
CA SER A 41 -19.62 34.84 -15.23
C SER A 41 -19.65 33.36 -14.83
N SER A 42 -20.84 32.76 -14.79
CA SER A 42 -20.97 31.30 -14.70
C SER A 42 -20.35 30.70 -15.95
N HIS A 43 -19.11 30.23 -15.84
CA HIS A 43 -18.46 29.56 -16.97
C HIS A 43 -19.21 28.27 -17.29
N LEU A 44 -19.29 27.94 -18.58
CA LEU A 44 -19.79 26.65 -19.02
C LEU A 44 -18.91 25.55 -18.42
N ASP A 45 -19.51 24.46 -17.92
CA ASP A 45 -18.77 23.32 -17.35
C ASP A 45 -17.64 22.83 -18.26
N SER A 46 -17.82 22.91 -19.58
CA SER A 46 -16.80 22.56 -20.60
C SER A 46 -15.54 23.42 -20.53
N PHE A 47 -15.65 24.69 -20.14
CA PHE A 47 -14.51 25.58 -19.95
C PHE A 47 -13.66 25.16 -18.76
N VAL A 48 -14.29 24.83 -17.63
CA VAL A 48 -13.59 24.42 -16.41
C VAL A 48 -12.92 23.06 -16.62
N VAL A 49 -13.61 22.11 -17.26
CA VAL A 49 -13.06 20.80 -17.62
C VAL A 49 -11.81 20.93 -18.50
N LEU A 50 -11.83 21.86 -19.47
CA LEU A 50 -10.67 22.10 -20.34
C LEU A 50 -9.45 22.63 -19.55
N HIS A 51 -9.66 23.55 -18.61
CA HIS A 51 -8.59 24.06 -17.75
C HIS A 51 -8.08 22.99 -16.80
N ALA A 52 -8.96 22.16 -16.24
CA ALA A 52 -8.57 21.02 -15.41
C ALA A 52 -7.72 20.00 -16.20
N ALA A 53 -8.05 19.74 -17.46
CA ALA A 53 -7.25 18.89 -18.34
C ALA A 53 -5.88 19.51 -18.68
N LEU A 54 -5.81 20.83 -18.87
CA LEU A 54 -4.53 21.54 -19.02
C LEU A 54 -3.67 21.40 -17.76
N ILE A 55 -4.25 21.62 -16.58
CA ILE A 55 -3.54 21.49 -15.29
C ILE A 55 -3.04 20.04 -15.11
N SER A 56 -3.87 19.04 -15.42
CA SER A 56 -3.46 17.63 -15.37
C SER A 56 -2.32 17.31 -16.34
N SER A 57 -2.33 17.92 -17.53
CA SER A 57 -1.24 17.80 -18.50
C SER A 57 0.06 18.45 -17.98
N LEU A 58 -0.03 19.63 -17.37
CA LEU A 58 1.12 20.34 -16.79
C LEU A 58 1.66 19.63 -15.54
N HIS A 59 0.81 19.05 -14.69
CA HIS A 59 1.23 18.20 -13.57
C HIS A 59 2.12 17.05 -14.07
N LYS A 60 1.72 16.41 -15.18
CA LYS A 60 2.44 15.31 -15.82
C LYS A 60 3.76 15.73 -16.49
N LEU A 61 3.86 16.95 -17.01
CA LEU A 61 5.03 17.42 -17.76
C LEU A 61 6.05 18.17 -16.89
N VAL A 62 5.58 19.09 -16.03
CA VAL A 62 6.42 19.96 -15.21
C VAL A 62 6.73 19.30 -13.86
N GLY A 63 5.76 18.59 -13.30
CA GLY A 63 5.88 17.84 -12.05
C GLY A 63 5.00 18.36 -10.91
N VAL A 64 5.18 17.76 -9.73
CA VAL A 64 4.38 18.00 -8.52
C VAL A 64 4.42 19.44 -8.05
N GLU A 65 5.55 20.14 -8.21
CA GLU A 65 5.73 21.54 -7.78
C GLU A 65 4.68 22.49 -8.36
N PHE A 66 4.38 22.35 -9.66
CA PHE A 66 3.37 23.16 -10.34
C PHE A 66 1.98 22.89 -9.78
N ALA A 67 1.60 21.61 -9.70
CA ALA A 67 0.27 21.22 -9.27
C ALA A 67 0.01 21.59 -7.81
N ALA A 68 1.00 21.41 -6.93
CA ALA A 68 0.89 21.79 -5.52
C ALA A 68 0.80 23.30 -5.32
N TYR A 69 1.61 24.09 -6.03
CA TYR A 69 1.53 25.56 -5.98
C TYR A 69 0.18 26.08 -6.48
N LEU A 70 -0.33 25.53 -7.59
CA LEU A 70 -1.64 25.88 -8.12
C LEU A 70 -2.75 25.52 -7.13
N LEU A 71 -2.70 24.32 -6.55
CA LEU A 71 -3.70 23.83 -5.62
C LEU A 71 -3.77 24.68 -4.34
N GLN A 72 -2.62 25.06 -3.77
CA GLN A 72 -2.56 25.95 -2.60
C GLN A 72 -3.25 27.29 -2.88
N ASN A 73 -2.95 27.91 -4.02
CA ASN A 73 -3.52 29.20 -4.40
C ASN A 73 -5.00 29.09 -4.76
N ALA A 74 -5.42 28.00 -5.41
CA ALA A 74 -6.82 27.76 -5.75
C ALA A 74 -7.69 27.59 -4.50
N ILE A 75 -7.21 26.85 -3.50
CA ILE A 75 -7.91 26.70 -2.21
C ILE A 75 -7.91 28.00 -1.42
N SER A 76 -6.79 28.72 -1.38
CA SER A 76 -6.73 30.04 -0.74
C SER A 76 -7.70 31.04 -1.37
N ALA A 77 -7.82 31.05 -2.70
CA ALA A 77 -8.78 31.88 -3.42
C ALA A 77 -10.22 31.45 -3.12
N TYR A 78 -10.51 30.14 -3.18
CA TYR A 78 -11.82 29.58 -2.87
C TYR A 78 -12.29 29.97 -1.46
N GLU A 79 -11.44 29.81 -0.44
CA GLU A 79 -11.78 30.19 0.93
C GLU A 79 -12.00 31.70 1.10
N ARG A 80 -11.21 32.53 0.40
CA ARG A 80 -11.41 33.99 0.40
C ARG A 80 -12.77 34.36 -0.18
N TYR A 81 -13.15 33.79 -1.33
CA TYR A 81 -14.45 34.04 -1.94
C TYR A 81 -15.61 33.49 -1.12
N LEU A 82 -15.45 32.32 -0.51
CA LEU A 82 -16.47 31.74 0.37
C LEU A 82 -16.70 32.62 1.61
N LYS A 83 -15.63 33.10 2.25
CA LYS A 83 -15.73 34.02 3.40
C LYS A 83 -16.34 35.36 3.01
N ALA A 84 -15.98 35.90 1.85
CA ALA A 84 -16.56 37.14 1.35
C ALA A 84 -18.08 36.99 1.12
N ALA A 85 -18.50 35.87 0.53
CA ALA A 85 -19.92 35.57 0.30
C ALA A 85 -20.72 35.37 1.61
N ASP A 86 -20.14 34.68 2.59
CA ASP A 86 -20.74 34.49 3.92
C ASP A 86 -20.90 35.83 4.67
N GLN A 87 -19.95 36.78 4.51
CA GLN A 87 -20.04 38.13 5.09
C GLN A 87 -21.13 38.98 4.45
N THR A 88 -21.24 38.98 3.11
CA THR A 88 -22.30 39.74 2.39
C THR A 88 -23.72 39.23 2.69
N THR A 89 -23.87 37.96 3.09
CA THR A 89 -25.18 37.37 3.42
C THR A 89 -25.65 37.78 4.83
N SER A 90 -24.75 38.31 5.67
CA SER A 90 -25.05 38.65 7.07
C SER A 90 -25.55 40.09 7.28
N GLU A 91 -25.52 40.96 6.25
CA GLU A 91 -26.09 42.32 6.34
C GLU A 91 -27.58 42.32 5.96
N PRO A 92 -28.50 42.71 6.88
CA PRO A 92 -29.93 42.75 6.59
C PRO A 92 -30.26 43.98 5.73
N GLY A 93 -30.49 43.78 4.42
CA GLY A 93 -31.16 44.80 3.60
C GLY A 93 -30.73 44.94 2.13
N GLN A 94 -29.69 44.25 1.65
CA GLN A 94 -29.36 44.29 0.22
C GLN A 94 -29.96 43.09 -0.51
N ALA A 95 -30.81 43.37 -1.49
CA ALA A 95 -31.36 42.36 -2.40
C ALA A 95 -30.19 41.59 -3.07
N LEU A 96 -30.27 40.26 -3.01
CA LEU A 96 -29.33 39.32 -3.61
C LEU A 96 -29.11 39.67 -5.09
N SER A 97 -28.03 40.37 -5.40
CA SER A 97 -27.51 40.37 -6.77
C SER A 97 -27.02 38.95 -7.03
N GLY A 98 -27.57 38.30 -8.06
CA GLY A 98 -27.31 36.90 -8.38
C GLY A 98 -25.87 36.58 -8.83
N ASP A 99 -24.90 37.42 -8.48
CA ASP A 99 -23.46 37.30 -8.79
C ASP A 99 -22.61 36.93 -7.57
N VAL A 100 -23.12 37.05 -6.34
CA VAL A 100 -22.33 36.78 -5.13
C VAL A 100 -22.09 35.27 -4.97
N GLY A 101 -20.83 34.84 -4.96
CA GLY A 101 -20.42 33.46 -4.68
C GLY A 101 -20.24 32.57 -5.91
N LYS A 102 -20.38 33.12 -7.12
CA LYS A 102 -20.10 32.39 -8.37
C LYS A 102 -18.63 32.01 -8.50
N GLU A 103 -17.73 32.83 -7.98
CA GLU A 103 -16.28 32.58 -8.00
C GLU A 103 -15.92 31.35 -7.17
N ALA A 104 -16.47 31.28 -5.94
CA ALA A 104 -16.33 30.11 -5.09
C ALA A 104 -16.94 28.86 -5.76
N SER A 105 -18.05 29.04 -6.46
CA SER A 105 -18.67 27.97 -7.24
C SER A 105 -17.84 27.51 -8.44
N ASN A 106 -17.17 28.40 -9.16
CA ASN A 106 -16.35 28.00 -10.30
C ASN A 106 -15.09 27.25 -9.81
N LEU A 107 -14.51 27.71 -8.71
CA LEU A 107 -13.33 27.07 -8.10
C LEU A 107 -13.67 25.71 -7.49
N ILE A 108 -14.86 25.51 -6.90
CA ILE A 108 -15.23 24.17 -6.40
C ILE A 108 -15.44 23.15 -7.53
N VAL A 109 -15.95 23.61 -8.68
CA VAL A 109 -16.07 22.78 -9.88
C VAL A 109 -14.68 22.43 -10.40
N LEU A 110 -13.75 23.39 -10.44
CA LEU A 110 -12.36 23.13 -10.80
C LEU A 110 -11.73 22.06 -9.89
N LEU A 111 -11.87 22.18 -8.57
CA LEU A 111 -11.34 21.20 -7.62
C LEU A 111 -11.95 19.80 -7.85
N SER A 112 -13.25 19.74 -8.13
CA SER A 112 -13.94 18.49 -8.46
C SER A 112 -13.41 17.86 -9.76
N GLU A 113 -13.14 18.67 -10.78
CA GLU A 113 -12.57 18.18 -12.04
C GLU A 113 -11.09 17.79 -11.90
N LEU A 114 -10.30 18.47 -11.07
CA LEU A 114 -8.93 18.06 -10.75
C LEU A 114 -8.88 16.68 -10.10
N TYR A 115 -9.88 16.34 -9.27
CA TYR A 115 -10.04 14.99 -8.75
C TYR A 115 -10.44 13.98 -9.83
N ASN A 116 -11.37 14.35 -10.72
CA ASN A 116 -11.75 13.51 -11.86
C ASN A 116 -10.56 13.19 -12.77
N PHE A 117 -9.64 14.14 -12.96
CA PHE A 117 -8.40 13.99 -13.73
C PHE A 117 -7.21 13.42 -12.93
N GLN A 118 -7.44 12.93 -11.71
CA GLN A 118 -6.43 12.28 -10.86
C GLN A 118 -5.23 13.19 -10.50
N VAL A 119 -5.46 14.51 -10.44
CA VAL A 119 -4.45 15.46 -9.94
C VAL A 119 -4.44 15.47 -8.42
N ILE A 120 -5.61 15.44 -7.78
CA ILE A 120 -5.77 15.39 -6.33
C ILE A 120 -6.43 14.07 -5.89
N SER A 121 -6.16 13.65 -4.67
CA SER A 121 -6.78 12.46 -4.04
C SER A 121 -8.16 12.78 -3.45
N CYS A 122 -8.96 11.73 -3.21
CA CYS A 122 -10.28 11.85 -2.56
C CYS A 122 -10.20 12.44 -1.13
N ILE A 123 -9.03 12.34 -0.46
CA ILE A 123 -8.77 12.91 0.87
C ILE A 123 -9.16 14.40 0.91
N LEU A 124 -8.58 15.20 0.00
CA LEU A 124 -8.83 16.63 -0.05
C LEU A 124 -10.30 16.96 -0.36
N VAL A 125 -10.94 16.18 -1.23
CA VAL A 125 -12.36 16.37 -1.57
C VAL A 125 -13.24 16.10 -0.35
N TYR A 126 -12.93 15.07 0.44
CA TYR A 126 -13.64 14.79 1.68
C TYR A 126 -13.41 15.88 2.74
N ASP A 127 -12.20 16.42 2.85
CA ASP A 127 -11.92 17.52 3.77
C ASP A 127 -12.71 18.78 3.40
N ILE A 128 -12.80 19.12 2.10
CA ILE A 128 -13.62 20.24 1.62
C ILE A 128 -15.10 20.00 1.95
N ILE A 129 -15.61 18.79 1.75
CA ILE A 129 -17.00 18.44 2.09
C ILE A 129 -17.23 18.57 3.61
N ARG A 130 -16.30 18.09 4.44
CA ARG A 130 -16.37 18.23 5.90
C ARG A 130 -16.34 19.70 6.33
N ASP A 131 -15.49 20.53 5.73
CA ASP A 131 -15.41 21.97 6.00
C ASP A 131 -16.73 22.68 5.65
N LEU A 132 -17.31 22.35 4.48
CA LEU A 132 -18.63 22.86 4.06
C LEU A 132 -19.75 22.51 5.04
N LEU A 133 -19.73 21.30 5.60
CA LEU A 133 -20.71 20.77 6.56
C LEU A 133 -20.45 21.15 8.03
N SER A 134 -19.24 21.63 8.37
CA SER A 134 -18.85 21.94 9.75
C SER A 134 -19.47 23.23 10.28
N THR A 135 -19.80 24.16 9.38
CA THR A 135 -20.39 25.46 9.68
C THR A 135 -21.89 25.45 9.32
N ALA A 136 -22.67 26.41 9.82
CA ALA A 136 -24.08 26.52 9.49
C ALA A 136 -24.33 26.47 7.96
N LEU A 137 -25.25 25.61 7.54
CA LEU A 137 -25.59 25.41 6.13
C LEU A 137 -26.28 26.64 5.54
N SER A 138 -25.51 27.49 4.85
CA SER A 138 -26.06 28.53 3.99
C SER A 138 -26.54 27.95 2.66
N GLU A 139 -27.42 28.67 1.95
CA GLU A 139 -27.90 28.26 0.62
C GLU A 139 -26.74 28.01 -0.35
N LEU A 140 -25.72 28.89 -0.32
CA LEU A 140 -24.50 28.78 -1.09
C LEU A 140 -23.74 27.48 -0.77
N ARG A 141 -23.51 27.16 0.51
CA ARG A 141 -22.78 25.95 0.91
C ARG A 141 -23.46 24.66 0.44
N VAL A 142 -24.78 24.62 0.48
CA VAL A 142 -25.56 23.47 -0.03
C VAL A 142 -25.46 23.38 -1.55
N GLU A 143 -25.47 24.51 -2.26
CA GLU A 143 -25.23 24.53 -3.71
C GLU A 143 -23.83 24.02 -4.08
N LEU A 144 -22.78 24.47 -3.36
CA LEU A 144 -21.40 24.01 -3.57
C LEU A 144 -21.28 22.51 -3.32
N LEU A 145 -21.89 22.00 -2.24
CA LEU A 145 -21.90 20.58 -1.92
C LEU A 145 -22.59 19.75 -3.02
N LEU A 146 -23.69 20.25 -3.58
CA LEU A 146 -24.40 19.61 -4.69
C LEU A 146 -23.53 19.57 -5.96
N LYS A 147 -22.76 20.63 -6.25
CA LYS A 147 -21.83 20.67 -7.39
C LYS A 147 -20.72 19.64 -7.23
N VAL A 148 -20.11 19.53 -6.05
CA VAL A 148 -19.10 18.50 -5.75
C VAL A 148 -19.67 17.10 -5.98
N LEU A 149 -20.81 16.79 -5.36
CA LEU A 149 -21.39 15.44 -5.44
C LEU A 149 -21.85 15.10 -6.87
N ARG A 150 -22.36 16.07 -7.62
CA ARG A 150 -22.80 15.89 -9.00
C ARG A 150 -21.61 15.58 -9.94
N ASN A 151 -20.47 16.25 -9.75
CA ASN A 151 -19.31 16.11 -10.64
C ASN A 151 -18.37 14.98 -10.24
N SER A 152 -18.22 14.70 -8.94
CA SER A 152 -17.23 13.74 -8.40
C SER A 152 -17.83 12.58 -7.58
N GLY A 153 -19.14 12.61 -7.28
CA GLY A 153 -19.76 11.67 -6.34
C GLY A 153 -19.74 10.20 -6.77
N ALA A 154 -19.73 9.91 -8.08
CA ALA A 154 -19.59 8.55 -8.57
C ALA A 154 -18.19 7.97 -8.32
N GLN A 155 -17.14 8.80 -8.50
CA GLN A 155 -15.76 8.40 -8.28
C GLN A 155 -15.46 8.30 -6.77
N LEU A 156 -15.97 9.23 -5.95
CA LEU A 156 -15.84 9.16 -4.49
C LEU A 156 -16.41 7.85 -3.91
N ARG A 157 -17.48 7.31 -4.49
CA ARG A 157 -18.05 6.01 -4.07
C ARG A 157 -17.16 4.81 -4.38
N GLN A 158 -16.42 4.88 -5.48
CA GLN A 158 -15.51 3.81 -5.89
C GLN A 158 -14.26 3.81 -5.01
N ASP A 159 -13.75 5.00 -4.70
CA ASP A 159 -12.51 5.16 -3.94
C ASP A 159 -12.69 4.90 -2.44
N ASP A 160 -13.74 5.46 -1.81
CA ASP A 160 -14.04 5.20 -0.39
C ASP A 160 -15.57 5.23 -0.09
N PRO A 161 -16.22 4.05 -0.09
CA PRO A 161 -17.64 3.94 0.21
C PRO A 161 -17.98 4.19 1.68
N SER A 162 -17.01 4.13 2.61
CA SER A 162 -17.23 4.36 4.04
C SER A 162 -17.26 5.85 4.35
N ALA A 163 -16.27 6.61 3.87
CA ALA A 163 -16.21 8.06 4.08
C ALA A 163 -17.44 8.79 3.53
N LEU A 164 -18.01 8.31 2.41
CA LEU A 164 -19.24 8.89 1.88
C LEU A 164 -20.45 8.65 2.80
N LYS A 165 -20.55 7.47 3.45
CA LYS A 165 -21.63 7.21 4.41
C LYS A 165 -21.53 8.16 5.59
N ASP A 166 -20.32 8.38 6.11
CA ASP A 166 -20.06 9.28 7.24
C ASP A 166 -20.44 10.73 6.88
N ILE A 167 -20.06 11.19 5.69
CA ILE A 167 -20.43 12.52 5.19
C ILE A 167 -21.94 12.69 5.09
N VAL A 168 -22.65 11.67 4.60
CA VAL A 168 -24.11 11.73 4.52
C VAL A 168 -24.73 11.77 5.91
N SER A 169 -24.24 10.97 6.85
CA SER A 169 -24.69 11.00 8.24
C SER A 169 -24.45 12.38 8.86
N LEU A 170 -23.26 12.97 8.66
CA LEU A 170 -22.94 14.33 9.11
C LEU A 170 -23.88 15.38 8.50
N ALA A 171 -24.22 15.24 7.22
CA ALA A 171 -25.12 16.17 6.56
C ALA A 171 -26.58 16.02 7.06
N GLN A 172 -27.01 14.80 7.42
CA GLN A 172 -28.31 14.55 8.06
C GLN A 172 -28.36 15.12 9.48
N GLU A 173 -27.33 14.89 10.29
CA GLU A 173 -27.24 15.45 11.63
C GLU A 173 -27.27 16.98 11.63
N ASN A 174 -26.59 17.62 10.68
CA ASN A 174 -26.62 19.08 10.55
C ASN A 174 -28.01 19.60 10.13
N LEU A 175 -28.75 18.85 9.31
CA LEU A 175 -30.13 19.18 8.94
C LEU A 175 -31.06 19.11 10.15
N ASP A 176 -30.95 18.06 10.96
CA ASP A 176 -31.79 17.86 12.15
C ASP A 176 -31.49 18.90 13.23
N LYS A 177 -30.23 19.33 13.36
CA LYS A 177 -29.82 20.41 14.26
C LYS A 177 -30.36 21.78 13.83
N GLN A 178 -30.61 22.00 12.54
CA GLN A 178 -31.15 23.25 12.01
C GLN A 178 -32.67 23.16 11.81
N SER A 179 -33.43 23.38 12.89
CA SER A 179 -34.91 23.39 12.88
C SER A 179 -35.52 24.42 11.92
N VAL A 180 -34.77 25.48 11.57
CA VAL A 180 -35.17 26.55 10.65
C VAL A 180 -34.29 26.54 9.39
N SER A 181 -34.36 25.46 8.60
CA SER A 181 -33.80 25.44 7.24
C SER A 181 -34.84 25.93 6.22
N SER A 182 -34.42 26.76 5.25
CA SER A 182 -35.31 27.23 4.18
C SER A 182 -35.87 26.02 3.40
N SER A 183 -37.09 26.13 2.87
CA SER A 183 -37.71 25.07 2.05
C SER A 183 -36.84 24.67 0.85
N ARG A 184 -36.09 25.63 0.29
CA ARG A 184 -35.12 25.43 -0.78
C ARG A 184 -33.89 24.63 -0.31
N THR A 185 -33.35 24.94 0.87
CA THR A 185 -32.24 24.19 1.47
C THR A 185 -32.63 22.73 1.73
N ARG A 186 -33.84 22.49 2.25
CA ARG A 186 -34.36 21.12 2.44
C ARG A 186 -34.48 20.37 1.11
N PHE A 187 -35.02 21.00 0.06
CA PHE A 187 -35.14 20.37 -1.25
C PHE A 187 -33.78 20.03 -1.89
N MET A 188 -32.79 20.94 -1.78
CA MET A 188 -31.43 20.67 -2.28
C MET A 188 -30.75 19.55 -1.50
N MET A 189 -30.97 19.47 -0.19
CA MET A 189 -30.47 18.39 0.67
C MET A 189 -31.16 17.05 0.39
N GLU A 190 -32.46 17.06 0.11
CA GLU A 190 -33.19 15.88 -0.35
C GLU A 190 -32.66 15.39 -1.71
N THR A 191 -32.31 16.33 -2.60
CA THR A 191 -31.63 16.02 -3.87
C THR A 191 -30.26 15.38 -3.63
N LEU A 192 -29.48 15.83 -2.63
CA LEU A 192 -28.23 15.19 -2.20
C LEU A 192 -28.46 13.75 -1.69
N LEU A 193 -29.49 13.50 -0.87
CA LEU A 193 -29.86 12.16 -0.39
C LEU A 193 -30.39 11.25 -1.51
N ASN A 194 -31.07 11.81 -2.51
CA ASN A 194 -31.51 11.06 -3.68
C ASN A 194 -30.33 10.68 -4.61
N LEU A 195 -29.30 11.53 -4.69
CA LEU A 195 -28.03 11.21 -5.36
C LEU A 195 -27.25 10.11 -4.63
N LYS A 196 -27.38 9.99 -3.30
CA LYS A 196 -26.85 8.86 -2.51
C LYS A 196 -27.51 7.53 -2.87
N ASN A 197 -28.85 7.51 -2.99
CA ASN A 197 -29.63 6.28 -3.20
C ASN A 197 -29.73 5.81 -4.67
N ASN A 198 -28.93 6.38 -5.57
CA ASN A 198 -28.78 5.92 -6.95
C ASN A 198 -30.09 5.84 -7.76
N LYS A 199 -31.12 6.64 -7.41
CA LYS A 199 -32.37 6.73 -8.19
C LYS A 199 -32.21 7.60 -9.44
N ALA A 200 -31.08 8.29 -9.59
CA ALA A 200 -30.68 8.90 -10.85
C ALA A 200 -30.24 7.80 -11.82
N ASN A 201 -31.22 7.29 -12.57
CA ASN A 201 -31.03 6.44 -13.74
C ASN A 201 -29.79 6.85 -14.54
N LYS A 202 -29.05 5.87 -15.08
CA LYS A 202 -27.93 6.02 -16.03
C LYS A 202 -28.12 7.07 -17.12
N LYS A 203 -29.35 7.52 -17.38
CA LYS A 203 -29.72 8.60 -18.32
C LYS A 203 -29.40 10.02 -17.84
N ALA A 204 -29.30 10.29 -16.53
CA ALA A 204 -29.01 11.64 -16.01
C ALA A 204 -27.51 11.97 -16.00
N ALA A 205 -26.64 10.96 -15.93
CA ALA A 205 -25.19 11.13 -16.05
C ALA A 205 -24.74 11.44 -17.50
N THR A 206 -25.56 11.08 -18.48
CA THR A 206 -25.31 11.28 -19.93
C THR A 206 -25.85 12.62 -20.46
N GLN A 207 -26.48 13.44 -19.62
CA GLN A 207 -27.10 14.70 -20.05
C GLN A 207 -26.27 15.95 -19.73
N HIS A 208 -25.05 15.77 -19.25
CA HIS A 208 -24.10 16.87 -19.07
C HIS A 208 -23.08 16.88 -20.19
N GLN A 209 -23.04 17.99 -20.93
CA GLN A 209 -22.00 18.26 -21.92
C GLN A 209 -20.57 18.19 -21.32
N GLY A 210 -20.43 18.34 -20.00
CA GLY A 210 -19.16 18.19 -19.27
C GLY A 210 -18.66 16.74 -19.15
N GLY A 211 -19.53 15.75 -18.95
CA GLY A 211 -19.12 14.35 -18.75
C GLY A 211 -18.45 13.74 -19.99
N ASP A 212 -19.05 13.97 -21.16
CA ASP A 212 -18.46 13.54 -22.44
C ASP A 212 -17.13 14.24 -22.73
N ALA A 213 -16.99 15.52 -22.34
CA ALA A 213 -15.73 16.26 -22.46
C ALA A 213 -14.64 15.68 -21.53
N VAL A 214 -14.99 15.33 -20.29
CA VAL A 214 -14.07 14.67 -19.34
C VAL A 214 -13.54 13.36 -19.93
N GLU A 215 -14.39 12.50 -20.49
CA GLU A 215 -13.93 11.24 -21.10
C GLU A 215 -13.01 11.45 -22.31
N ARG A 216 -13.34 12.40 -23.20
CA ARG A 216 -12.47 12.75 -24.35
C ARG A 216 -11.11 13.27 -23.88
N LEU A 217 -11.10 14.15 -22.89
CA LEU A 217 -9.87 14.75 -22.36
C LEU A 217 -9.05 13.74 -21.53
N LYS A 218 -9.67 12.77 -20.85
CA LYS A 218 -8.98 11.63 -20.24
C LYS A 218 -8.26 10.78 -21.30
N LYS A 219 -8.88 10.54 -22.46
CA LYS A 219 -8.22 9.86 -23.60
C LYS A 219 -7.05 10.67 -24.14
N PHE A 220 -7.20 12.00 -24.28
CA PHE A 220 -6.10 12.89 -24.66
C PHE A 220 -4.91 12.77 -23.68
N LEU A 221 -5.16 12.84 -22.38
CA LEU A 221 -4.14 12.70 -21.33
C LEU A 221 -3.42 11.34 -21.36
N SER A 222 -4.14 10.26 -21.67
CA SER A 222 -3.56 8.93 -21.86
C SER A 222 -2.67 8.87 -23.11
N GLY A 223 -3.07 9.55 -24.19
CA GLY A 223 -2.27 9.68 -25.41
C GLY A 223 -1.00 10.53 -25.24
N LEU A 224 -1.02 11.52 -24.34
CA LEU A 224 0.12 12.41 -24.07
C LEU A 224 1.35 11.63 -23.58
N GLY A 225 1.15 10.63 -22.72
CA GLY A 225 2.23 9.77 -22.21
C GLY A 225 2.90 8.88 -23.27
N ARG A 226 2.29 8.71 -24.45
CA ARG A 226 2.92 8.00 -25.59
C ARG A 226 3.78 8.91 -26.46
N LYS A 227 3.51 10.23 -26.46
CA LYS A 227 4.16 11.21 -27.34
C LYS A 227 5.29 11.98 -26.64
N LYS A 228 5.19 12.16 -25.32
CA LYS A 228 6.13 12.92 -24.51
C LYS A 228 6.61 12.09 -23.33
N HIS A 229 7.83 12.37 -22.87
CA HIS A 229 8.32 11.83 -21.60
C HIS A 229 7.55 12.49 -20.46
N VAL A 230 6.56 11.79 -19.94
CA VAL A 230 5.70 12.23 -18.84
C VAL A 230 6.21 11.63 -17.54
N LEU A 231 6.24 12.44 -16.48
CA LEU A 231 6.57 11.98 -15.14
C LEU A 231 5.40 11.17 -14.58
N ALA A 232 5.67 9.96 -14.11
CA ALA A 232 4.68 9.12 -13.44
C ALA A 232 4.47 9.63 -12.01
N HIS A 233 3.63 10.65 -11.86
CA HIS A 233 3.24 11.17 -10.55
C HIS A 233 1.93 10.54 -10.09
N GLU A 234 1.91 10.10 -8.83
CA GLU A 234 0.67 9.74 -8.13
C GLU A 234 -0.18 10.99 -7.88
N SER A 235 -1.48 10.81 -7.68
CA SER A 235 -2.36 11.91 -7.27
C SER A 235 -1.89 12.53 -5.96
N LEU A 236 -2.04 13.86 -5.83
CA LEU A 236 -1.60 14.59 -4.65
C LEU A 236 -2.47 14.19 -3.45
N ARG A 237 -1.87 13.44 -2.51
CA ARG A 237 -2.50 13.03 -1.25
C ARG A 237 -2.21 14.07 -0.16
N VAL A 238 -2.78 15.26 -0.32
CA VAL A 238 -2.61 16.38 0.62
C VAL A 238 -3.93 16.64 1.35
N SER A 239 -3.87 16.91 2.66
CA SER A 239 -5.06 17.30 3.43
C SER A 239 -5.33 18.81 3.28
N LEU A 240 -6.54 19.23 3.60
CA LEU A 240 -6.88 20.66 3.59
C LEU A 240 -6.07 21.45 4.64
N ASP A 241 -5.79 20.85 5.79
CA ASP A 241 -5.01 21.46 6.87
C ASP A 241 -3.52 21.63 6.49
N ASP A 242 -2.96 20.70 5.71
CA ASP A 242 -1.60 20.82 5.17
C ASP A 242 -1.48 22.01 4.22
N LEU A 243 -2.51 22.26 3.40
CA LEU A 243 -2.52 23.39 2.48
C LEU A 243 -2.68 24.73 3.21
N ARG A 244 -3.47 24.77 4.29
CA ARG A 244 -3.58 25.95 5.17
C ARG A 244 -2.29 26.25 5.90
N SER A 245 -1.56 25.21 6.33
CA SER A 245 -0.31 25.35 7.09
C SER A 245 0.96 25.41 6.22
N ALA A 246 0.84 25.37 4.89
CA ALA A 246 1.98 25.37 3.98
C ALA A 246 2.87 26.63 4.08
N GLU A 247 2.33 27.78 4.49
CA GLU A 247 3.13 29.00 4.72
C GLU A 247 3.87 28.97 6.06
N THR A 248 3.34 28.29 7.07
CA THR A 248 3.90 28.24 8.44
C THR A 248 4.82 27.05 8.68
N LYS A 249 4.43 25.86 8.20
CA LYS A 249 5.19 24.59 8.34
C LYS A 249 6.19 24.35 7.20
N GLY A 250 6.15 25.20 6.17
CA GLY A 250 6.97 25.09 4.97
C GLY A 250 6.26 24.36 3.83
N LYS A 251 6.65 24.68 2.60
CA LYS A 251 6.04 24.12 1.38
C LYS A 251 6.61 22.75 1.10
N TRP A 252 5.80 21.71 1.30
CA TRP A 252 6.26 20.32 1.24
C TRP A 252 6.77 19.86 -0.12
N TRP A 253 6.37 20.55 -1.18
CA TRP A 253 6.75 20.26 -2.56
C TRP A 253 8.05 20.96 -3.01
N LEU A 254 8.66 21.83 -2.19
CA LEU A 254 9.94 22.46 -2.52
C LEU A 254 11.10 21.61 -2.02
N VAL A 255 11.94 21.11 -2.93
CA VAL A 255 13.13 20.32 -2.60
C VAL A 255 14.11 21.19 -1.79
N GLY A 256 14.39 20.80 -0.53
CA GLY A 256 15.33 21.51 0.36
C GLY A 256 14.69 22.47 1.36
N ALA A 257 13.36 22.66 1.35
CA ALA A 257 12.67 23.34 2.44
C ALA A 257 12.58 22.40 3.65
N ALA A 258 13.18 22.78 4.78
CA ALA A 258 13.03 22.06 6.04
C ALA A 258 11.54 22.06 6.42
N TRP A 259 10.90 20.90 6.38
CA TRP A 259 9.58 20.72 7.00
C TRP A 259 9.72 21.08 8.48
N GLY A 260 9.00 22.11 8.92
CA GLY A 260 9.02 22.56 10.31
C GLY A 260 8.16 21.69 11.24
N GLY A 261 7.43 20.72 10.69
CA GLY A 261 6.69 19.70 11.43
C GLY A 261 7.36 18.34 11.28
N ASP A 262 7.43 17.57 12.36
CA ASP A 262 7.86 16.18 12.33
C ASP A 262 6.72 15.32 11.74
N PRO A 263 6.81 14.84 10.49
CA PRO A 263 5.73 14.11 9.82
C PRO A 263 5.28 12.85 10.59
N LEU A 264 6.13 12.33 11.48
CA LEU A 264 5.82 11.20 12.35
C LEU A 264 4.89 11.56 13.50
N VAL A 265 4.90 12.82 13.97
CA VAL A 265 4.03 13.30 15.06
C VAL A 265 2.62 13.55 14.53
N GLU A 266 2.49 14.18 13.37
CA GLU A 266 1.18 14.46 12.74
C GLU A 266 0.50 13.18 12.24
N GLN A 267 1.24 12.24 11.65
CA GLN A 267 0.68 10.95 11.26
C GLN A 267 0.16 10.15 12.47
N ARG A 268 0.80 10.31 13.64
CA ARG A 268 0.38 9.67 14.90
C ARG A 268 -0.89 10.33 15.47
N GLU A 269 -1.06 11.63 15.30
CA GLU A 269 -2.28 12.38 15.71
C GLU A 269 -3.46 12.13 14.76
N GLU A 270 -3.21 12.04 13.45
CA GLU A 270 -4.20 11.68 12.43
C GLU A 270 -4.74 10.26 12.65
N LEU A 271 -3.85 9.32 12.98
CA LEU A 271 -4.20 7.94 13.37
C LEU A 271 -5.04 7.88 14.65
N ALA A 272 -4.77 8.78 15.62
CA ALA A 272 -5.54 8.89 16.86
C ALA A 272 -6.94 9.52 16.65
N ARG A 273 -7.09 10.39 15.64
CA ARG A 273 -8.39 11.01 15.29
C ARG A 273 -9.29 10.10 14.44
N ARG A 274 -8.70 9.26 13.58
CA ARG A 274 -9.45 8.28 12.76
C ARG A 274 -10.00 7.11 13.57
N SER A 275 -9.45 6.82 14.75
CA SER A 275 -9.94 5.77 15.67
C SER A 275 -11.06 6.27 16.60
N GLY A 276 -12.04 7.00 16.08
CA GLY A 276 -13.20 7.44 16.85
C GLY A 276 -14.07 6.27 17.27
N GLY A 277 -13.93 5.81 18.52
CA GLY A 277 -14.91 4.93 19.17
C GLY A 277 -14.41 3.72 19.94
N ALA A 278 -13.19 3.71 20.49
CA ALA A 278 -12.86 2.79 21.58
C ALA A 278 -11.92 3.47 22.57
N SER A 279 -12.45 3.75 23.76
CA SER A 279 -11.69 4.23 24.91
C SER A 279 -10.49 3.33 25.21
N GLN A 280 -9.29 3.82 24.92
CA GLN A 280 -8.15 3.62 25.80
C GLN A 280 -7.54 4.98 26.08
N LYS A 281 -7.78 5.49 27.30
CA LYS A 281 -6.94 6.50 27.93
C LYS A 281 -5.54 5.91 28.10
N GLY A 282 -4.71 6.01 27.08
CA GLY A 282 -3.26 5.86 27.17
C GLY A 282 -2.66 7.24 27.34
N LYS A 283 -2.35 7.59 28.59
CA LYS A 283 -1.58 8.79 28.93
C LYS A 283 -0.31 8.85 28.07
N SER A 284 0.03 10.05 27.66
CA SER A 284 1.39 10.45 27.35
C SER A 284 2.28 10.12 28.54
N ASP A 285 3.00 9.01 28.45
CA ASP A 285 4.28 8.80 29.11
C ASP A 285 5.16 8.07 28.10
N GLN A 286 6.41 8.50 27.98
CA GLN A 286 7.42 7.81 27.19
C GLN A 286 7.67 6.44 27.84
N ASP A 287 6.94 5.43 27.38
CA ASP A 287 7.05 4.10 27.94
C ASP A 287 8.49 3.56 27.72
N PRO A 288 9.21 3.16 28.79
CA PRO A 288 10.57 2.61 28.68
C PRO A 288 10.61 1.39 27.75
N THR A 289 9.49 0.69 27.64
CA THR A 289 9.25 -0.46 26.75
C THR A 289 9.38 -0.09 25.27
N SER A 290 8.87 1.07 24.84
CA SER A 290 8.93 1.52 23.43
C SER A 290 10.36 1.87 23.01
N ILE A 291 11.12 2.52 23.89
CA ILE A 291 12.54 2.86 23.68
C ILE A 291 13.40 1.60 23.71
N ALA A 292 13.10 0.64 24.60
CA ALA A 292 13.79 -0.64 24.65
C ALA A 292 13.57 -1.46 23.37
N LEU A 293 12.33 -1.50 22.85
CA LEU A 293 12.01 -2.17 21.59
C LEU A 293 12.70 -1.51 20.39
N ALA A 294 12.76 -0.17 20.33
CA ALA A 294 13.49 0.54 19.29
C ALA A 294 15.01 0.25 19.31
N LYS A 295 15.61 0.15 20.51
CA LYS A 295 17.02 -0.27 20.67
C LYS A 295 17.22 -1.73 20.28
N LEU A 296 16.30 -2.62 20.63
CA LEU A 296 16.34 -4.02 20.25
C LEU A 296 16.21 -4.21 18.73
N ALA A 297 15.34 -3.43 18.08
CA ALA A 297 15.19 -3.44 16.62
C ALA A 297 16.51 -3.07 15.92
N LYS A 298 17.21 -2.04 16.40
CA LYS A 298 18.55 -1.69 15.88
C LYS A 298 19.56 -2.83 16.09
N LYS A 299 19.56 -3.47 17.27
CA LYS A 299 20.43 -4.63 17.55
C LYS A 299 20.14 -5.83 16.63
N GLN A 300 18.89 -6.01 16.22
CA GLN A 300 18.45 -7.09 15.32
C GLN A 300 18.66 -6.77 13.83
N GLY A 301 19.21 -5.60 13.48
CA GLY A 301 19.50 -5.20 12.10
C GLY A 301 18.31 -4.58 11.35
N MET A 302 17.34 -4.02 12.07
CA MET A 302 16.17 -3.33 11.48
C MET A 302 16.56 -1.91 11.05
N ASN A 303 17.28 -1.81 9.94
CA ASN A 303 17.89 -0.56 9.48
C ASN A 303 16.89 0.44 8.88
N THR A 304 15.75 -0.04 8.37
CA THR A 304 14.70 0.80 7.75
C THR A 304 13.51 1.00 8.69
N ASP A 305 12.78 2.10 8.54
CA ASP A 305 11.56 2.38 9.33
C ASP A 305 10.48 1.32 9.17
N ILE A 306 10.36 0.76 7.96
CA ILE A 306 9.43 -0.32 7.65
C ILE A 306 9.80 -1.58 8.45
N ARG A 307 11.09 -1.97 8.45
CA ARG A 307 11.56 -3.12 9.23
C ARG A 307 11.37 -2.91 10.73
N ARG A 308 11.60 -1.68 11.22
CA ARG A 308 11.35 -1.33 12.63
C ARG A 308 9.87 -1.41 12.98
N SER A 309 8.99 -0.89 12.14
CA SER A 309 7.54 -0.91 12.36
C SER A 309 7.02 -2.35 12.40
N ILE A 310 7.40 -3.18 11.43
CA ILE A 310 7.07 -4.61 11.38
C ILE A 310 7.59 -5.32 12.65
N PHE A 311 8.84 -5.04 13.04
CA PHE A 311 9.44 -5.63 14.25
C PHE A 311 8.65 -5.26 15.51
N VAL A 312 8.27 -3.99 15.66
CA VAL A 312 7.46 -3.55 16.81
C VAL A 312 6.13 -4.29 16.81
N VAL A 313 5.40 -4.31 15.69
CA VAL A 313 4.12 -5.03 15.60
C VAL A 313 4.27 -6.48 16.02
N ILE A 314 5.23 -7.20 15.44
CA ILE A 314 5.50 -8.62 15.75
C ILE A 314 5.83 -8.85 17.24
N MET A 315 6.58 -7.95 17.87
CA MET A 315 6.98 -8.08 19.28
C MET A 315 5.92 -7.61 20.28
N THR A 316 4.97 -6.78 19.83
CA THR A 316 3.87 -6.26 20.66
C THR A 316 2.57 -7.04 20.52
N SER A 317 2.48 -7.95 19.54
CA SER A 317 1.28 -8.75 19.31
C SER A 317 1.18 -9.92 20.26
N ASP A 318 -0.04 -10.18 20.71
CA ASP A 318 -0.34 -11.24 21.67
C ASP A 318 -0.46 -12.62 21.00
N ASP A 319 -1.00 -12.66 19.78
CA ASP A 319 -1.22 -13.89 19.01
C ASP A 319 -0.96 -13.69 17.50
N TYR A 320 -0.82 -14.80 16.76
CA TYR A 320 -0.50 -14.77 15.33
C TYR A 320 -1.61 -14.12 14.49
N ILE A 321 -2.87 -14.20 14.92
CA ILE A 321 -4.00 -13.55 14.25
C ILE A 321 -3.92 -12.03 14.43
N ASP A 322 -3.74 -11.57 15.68
CA ASP A 322 -3.56 -10.15 16.00
C ASP A 322 -2.34 -9.58 15.26
N ALA A 323 -1.23 -10.33 15.21
CA ALA A 323 -0.06 -9.93 14.43
C ALA A 323 -0.39 -9.77 12.94
N CYS A 324 -1.15 -10.69 12.34
CA CYS A 324 -1.53 -10.58 10.94
C CYS A 324 -2.45 -9.38 10.66
N GLU A 325 -3.43 -9.12 11.53
CA GLU A 325 -4.34 -7.97 11.40
C GLU A 325 -3.58 -6.64 11.53
N ARG A 326 -2.71 -6.52 12.54
CA ARG A 326 -1.89 -5.33 12.76
C ARG A 326 -0.86 -5.12 11.66
N LEU A 327 -0.29 -6.19 11.11
CA LEU A 327 0.59 -6.10 9.93
C LEU A 327 -0.18 -5.64 8.68
N ALA A 328 -1.44 -6.05 8.52
CA ALA A 328 -2.29 -5.58 7.43
C ALA A 328 -2.64 -4.08 7.58
N GLN A 329 -2.83 -3.59 8.81
CA GLN A 329 -3.09 -2.18 9.10
C GLN A 329 -1.91 -1.25 8.77
N LEU A 330 -0.68 -1.77 8.60
CA LEU A 330 0.47 -0.98 8.17
C LEU A 330 0.37 -0.48 6.72
N ASN A 331 -0.60 -0.96 5.92
CA ASN A 331 -0.85 -0.52 4.54
C ASN A 331 0.42 -0.46 3.66
N LEU A 332 1.30 -1.45 3.84
CA LEU A 332 2.56 -1.55 3.10
C LEU A 332 2.30 -1.84 1.62
N THR A 333 3.12 -1.27 0.74
CA THR A 333 3.08 -1.59 -0.70
C THR A 333 3.49 -3.05 -0.95
N GLU A 334 3.11 -3.63 -2.10
CA GLU A 334 3.45 -5.04 -2.42
C GLU A 334 4.95 -5.36 -2.32
N VAL A 335 5.81 -4.38 -2.63
CA VAL A 335 7.27 -4.54 -2.51
C VAL A 335 7.69 -4.52 -1.04
N GLN A 336 7.11 -3.63 -0.24
CA GLN A 336 7.42 -3.49 1.18
C GLN A 336 6.87 -4.66 2.01
N GLN A 337 5.75 -5.26 1.62
CA GLN A 337 5.17 -6.45 2.25
C GLN A 337 6.17 -7.62 2.29
N ARG A 338 7.07 -7.72 1.30
CA ARG A 338 8.13 -8.75 1.28
C ARG A 338 9.07 -8.64 2.49
N GLU A 339 9.21 -7.46 3.08
CA GLU A 339 10.01 -7.26 4.29
C GLU A 339 9.40 -7.94 5.52
N ILE A 340 8.08 -8.19 5.54
CA ILE A 340 7.42 -8.88 6.67
C ILE A 340 8.02 -10.27 6.88
N ILE A 341 8.13 -11.06 5.80
CA ILE A 341 8.71 -12.40 5.86
C ILE A 341 10.20 -12.35 6.24
N ARG A 342 10.94 -11.39 5.67
CA ARG A 342 12.38 -11.21 5.98
C ARG A 342 12.61 -10.89 7.45
N VAL A 343 11.79 -9.99 8.03
CA VAL A 343 11.87 -9.60 9.44
C VAL A 343 11.46 -10.76 10.35
N ALA A 344 10.35 -11.44 10.06
CA ALA A 344 9.89 -12.59 10.84
C ALA A 344 10.94 -13.72 10.88
N LEU A 345 11.54 -14.04 9.72
CA LEU A 345 12.58 -15.08 9.64
C LEU A 345 13.84 -14.68 10.39
N ARG A 346 14.26 -13.40 10.30
CA ARG A 346 15.40 -12.86 11.05
C ARG A 346 15.18 -12.95 12.57
N CYS A 347 13.98 -12.63 13.03
CA CYS A 347 13.61 -12.74 14.45
C CYS A 347 13.63 -14.20 14.91
N CYS A 348 12.95 -15.09 14.19
CA CYS A 348 12.91 -16.52 14.47
C CYS A 348 14.32 -17.14 14.53
N GLY A 349 15.20 -16.76 13.61
CA GLY A 349 16.58 -17.25 13.58
C GLY A 349 17.47 -16.76 14.73
N ASN A 350 17.20 -15.57 15.28
CA ASN A 350 18.03 -14.96 16.32
C ASN A 350 17.54 -15.25 17.75
N GLU A 351 16.41 -15.92 17.91
CA GLU A 351 15.93 -16.34 19.23
C GLU A 351 16.71 -17.52 19.82
N LYS A 352 16.78 -17.57 21.15
CA LYS A 352 17.48 -18.64 21.88
C LYS A 352 16.80 -20.01 21.71
N SER A 353 15.47 -20.01 21.64
CA SER A 353 14.63 -21.19 21.41
C SER A 353 13.70 -20.92 20.24
N TYR A 354 13.31 -21.98 19.53
CA TYR A 354 12.34 -21.88 18.46
C TYR A 354 10.98 -21.45 19.02
N ASN A 355 10.45 -20.34 18.51
CA ASN A 355 9.10 -19.88 18.81
C ASN A 355 8.14 -20.17 17.64
N PRO A 356 7.15 -21.05 17.82
CA PRO A 356 6.17 -21.41 16.79
C PRO A 356 5.32 -20.24 16.27
N PHE A 357 5.21 -19.14 17.01
CA PHE A 357 4.48 -17.93 16.63
C PHE A 357 4.87 -17.44 15.22
N TYR A 358 6.17 -17.32 14.92
CA TYR A 358 6.62 -16.82 13.61
C TYR A 358 6.21 -17.73 12.46
N ALA A 359 6.22 -19.05 12.70
CA ALA A 359 5.83 -20.02 11.68
C ALA A 359 4.34 -19.92 11.36
N LEU A 360 3.49 -19.67 12.37
CA LEU A 360 2.05 -19.46 12.22
C LEU A 360 1.73 -18.13 11.51
N VAL A 361 2.41 -17.03 11.88
CA VAL A 361 2.25 -15.74 11.20
C VAL A 361 2.60 -15.87 9.71
N CYS A 362 3.76 -16.44 9.38
CA CYS A 362 4.15 -16.63 7.98
C CYS A 362 3.22 -17.59 7.24
N GLN A 363 2.71 -18.64 7.90
CA GLN A 363 1.73 -19.55 7.30
C GLN A 363 0.45 -18.80 6.92
N GLN A 364 -0.10 -18.01 7.83
CA GLN A 364 -1.32 -17.24 7.59
C GLN A 364 -1.12 -16.25 6.43
N LEU A 365 -0.01 -15.52 6.41
CA LEU A 365 0.34 -14.60 5.33
C LEU A 365 0.48 -15.32 3.98
N CYS A 366 1.08 -16.51 3.96
CA CYS A 366 1.20 -17.31 2.73
C CYS A 366 -0.12 -17.84 2.18
N GLN A 367 -1.17 -17.93 3.01
CA GLN A 367 -2.52 -18.23 2.55
C GLN A 367 -3.19 -17.02 1.91
N THR A 368 -2.86 -15.81 2.37
CA THR A 368 -3.42 -14.55 1.85
C THR A 368 -2.85 -14.16 0.49
N SER A 369 -1.53 -14.26 0.29
CA SER A 369 -0.90 -13.85 -0.98
C SER A 369 0.26 -14.75 -1.42
N HIS A 370 0.32 -15.00 -2.73
CA HIS A 370 1.39 -15.77 -3.36
C HIS A 370 2.76 -15.06 -3.29
N SER A 371 2.78 -13.72 -3.17
CA SER A 371 4.03 -12.94 -3.07
C SER A 371 4.86 -13.33 -1.84
N TYR A 372 4.20 -13.71 -0.74
CA TYR A 372 4.87 -14.18 0.48
C TYR A 372 5.54 -15.54 0.27
N LYS A 373 4.90 -16.46 -0.47
CA LYS A 373 5.48 -17.77 -0.82
C LYS A 373 6.76 -17.60 -1.65
N VAL A 374 6.75 -16.70 -2.62
CA VAL A 374 7.92 -16.36 -3.44
C VAL A 374 9.02 -15.74 -2.58
N THR A 375 8.66 -14.88 -1.62
CA THR A 375 9.62 -14.26 -0.71
C THR A 375 10.28 -15.29 0.21
N LEU A 376 9.55 -16.28 0.72
CA LEU A 376 10.10 -17.40 1.50
C LEU A 376 11.15 -18.19 0.71
N GLN A 377 10.93 -18.40 -0.58
CA GLN A 377 11.90 -19.08 -1.45
C GLN A 377 13.19 -18.28 -1.57
N PHE A 378 13.10 -16.97 -1.85
CA PHE A 378 14.28 -16.11 -1.92
C PHE A 378 15.02 -16.04 -0.59
N CYS A 379 14.31 -15.93 0.54
CA CYS A 379 14.92 -15.92 1.86
C CYS A 379 15.68 -17.22 2.17
N LEU A 380 15.20 -18.38 1.69
CA LEU A 380 15.90 -19.64 1.87
C LEU A 380 17.20 -19.67 1.06
N TRP A 381 17.15 -19.19 -0.18
CA TRP A 381 18.33 -19.12 -1.03
C TRP A 381 19.35 -18.15 -0.46
N ASP A 382 18.91 -16.97 0.01
CA ASP A 382 19.76 -16.02 0.72
C ASP A 382 20.43 -16.71 1.92
N PHE A 383 19.67 -17.47 2.71
CA PHE A 383 20.20 -18.20 3.87
C PHE A 383 21.17 -19.33 3.50
N LEU A 384 20.93 -20.09 2.44
CA LEU A 384 21.86 -21.12 1.97
C LEU A 384 23.18 -20.51 1.47
N ARG A 385 23.16 -19.29 0.92
CA ARG A 385 24.38 -18.55 0.60
C ARG A 385 25.13 -18.12 1.85
N ASP A 386 24.43 -17.67 2.90
CA ASP A 386 25.05 -17.39 4.21
C ASP A 386 25.76 -18.63 4.77
N LEU A 387 25.30 -19.85 4.45
CA LEU A 387 25.93 -21.13 4.84
C LEU A 387 27.11 -21.55 3.95
N GLY A 388 27.43 -20.79 2.90
CA GLY A 388 28.56 -21.00 2.01
C GLY A 388 28.25 -21.65 0.65
N GLU A 389 26.97 -21.79 0.29
CA GLU A 389 26.59 -22.26 -1.05
C GLU A 389 26.66 -21.12 -2.09
N THR A 390 27.25 -21.37 -3.26
CA THR A 390 27.43 -20.34 -4.30
C THR A 390 26.41 -20.45 -5.43
N ASN A 391 25.83 -21.64 -5.63
CA ASN A 391 25.02 -21.95 -6.81
C ASN A 391 23.50 -21.77 -6.57
N VAL A 392 23.12 -21.18 -5.44
CA VAL A 392 21.72 -21.09 -4.99
C VAL A 392 21.18 -19.66 -5.12
N GLY A 393 20.26 -19.43 -6.06
CA GLY A 393 19.65 -18.10 -6.26
C GLY A 393 18.98 -17.89 -7.62
N GLY A 394 18.47 -16.68 -7.85
CA GLY A 394 18.01 -16.26 -9.17
C GLY A 394 19.18 -16.06 -10.14
N ALA A 395 18.93 -16.23 -11.44
CA ALA A 395 19.97 -16.20 -12.48
C ALA A 395 20.84 -14.93 -12.48
N GLU A 396 20.28 -13.77 -12.13
CA GLU A 396 21.03 -12.51 -12.01
C GLU A 396 21.94 -12.47 -10.77
N VAL A 397 21.50 -13.05 -9.65
CA VAL A 397 22.30 -13.10 -8.41
C VAL A 397 23.49 -14.03 -8.60
N ILE A 398 23.30 -15.15 -9.29
CA ILE A 398 24.38 -16.10 -9.60
C ILE A 398 25.42 -15.46 -10.54
N LYS A 399 24.98 -14.73 -11.58
CA LYS A 399 25.87 -14.01 -12.50
C LYS A 399 26.74 -12.97 -11.78
N ASN A 400 26.14 -12.17 -10.90
CA ASN A 400 26.88 -11.15 -10.15
C ASN A 400 27.93 -11.78 -9.21
N ILE A 401 27.65 -12.95 -8.63
CA ILE A 401 28.61 -13.67 -7.77
C ILE A 401 29.77 -14.25 -8.60
N THR A 402 29.50 -14.73 -9.82
CA THR A 402 30.55 -15.27 -10.71
C THR A 402 31.44 -14.19 -11.31
N ASP A 403 30.91 -12.99 -11.58
CA ASP A 403 31.67 -11.89 -12.19
C ASP A 403 32.60 -11.17 -11.21
N ASP A 404 32.24 -11.09 -9.92
CA ASP A 404 33.05 -10.38 -8.90
C ASP A 404 34.21 -11.20 -8.31
N GLY A 405 34.38 -12.46 -8.70
CA GLY A 405 35.46 -13.34 -8.21
C GLY A 405 35.49 -13.54 -6.67
N GLY A 406 34.48 -13.03 -5.96
CA GLY A 406 34.39 -13.05 -4.51
C GLY A 406 33.78 -14.35 -4.04
N ALA A 407 34.62 -15.24 -3.51
CA ALA A 407 34.14 -16.29 -2.62
C ALA A 407 33.40 -15.60 -1.45
N PHE A 408 32.08 -15.79 -1.35
CA PHE A 408 31.34 -15.47 -0.12
C PHE A 408 31.95 -16.35 0.98
N ASP A 409 32.82 -15.75 1.80
CA ASP A 409 33.30 -16.37 3.03
C ASP A 409 32.07 -16.43 3.94
N GLY A 410 31.41 -17.59 3.98
CA GLY A 410 30.09 -17.75 4.58
C GLY A 410 30.06 -17.09 5.96
N GLU A 411 29.02 -16.28 6.23
CA GLU A 411 28.84 -15.72 7.56
C GLU A 411 28.88 -16.87 8.58
N ASN A 412 29.56 -16.70 9.71
CA ASN A 412 29.52 -17.69 10.80
C ASN A 412 28.10 -17.72 11.40
N VAL A 413 27.19 -18.45 10.75
CA VAL A 413 25.81 -18.61 11.18
C VAL A 413 25.78 -19.48 12.43
N SER A 414 25.14 -18.98 13.49
CA SER A 414 25.06 -19.71 14.75
C SER A 414 24.28 -21.03 14.60
N PRO A 415 24.66 -22.09 15.34
CA PRO A 415 23.96 -23.37 15.26
C PRO A 415 22.49 -23.26 15.71
N THR A 416 22.18 -22.32 16.60
CA THR A 416 20.81 -22.01 17.02
C THR A 416 19.98 -21.47 15.86
N ARG A 417 20.55 -20.54 15.06
CA ARG A 417 19.88 -19.99 13.89
C ARG A 417 19.60 -21.07 12.84
N ILE A 418 20.56 -21.96 12.59
CA ILE A 418 20.37 -23.11 11.69
C ILE A 418 19.17 -23.96 12.15
N ARG A 419 19.10 -24.29 13.45
CA ARG A 419 18.02 -25.12 14.01
C ARG A 419 16.65 -24.44 13.91
N ASN A 420 16.54 -23.18 14.29
CA ASN A 420 15.26 -22.47 14.29
C ASN A 420 14.73 -22.26 12.86
N VAL A 421 15.61 -21.89 11.93
CA VAL A 421 15.24 -21.74 10.51
C VAL A 421 14.84 -23.08 9.91
N ALA A 422 15.55 -24.17 10.22
CA ALA A 422 15.19 -25.51 9.75
C ALA A 422 13.80 -25.94 10.25
N LYS A 423 13.47 -25.68 11.53
CA LYS A 423 12.13 -25.95 12.09
C LYS A 423 11.03 -25.15 11.40
N ALA A 424 11.27 -23.86 11.14
CA ALA A 424 10.31 -23.01 10.45
C ALA A 424 10.04 -23.49 9.01
N TYR A 425 11.09 -23.74 8.22
CA TYR A 425 10.94 -24.24 6.85
C TYR A 425 10.34 -25.65 6.78
N ALA A 426 10.68 -26.53 7.73
CA ALA A 426 10.05 -27.85 7.83
C ALA A 426 8.53 -27.74 7.98
N TRP A 427 8.07 -26.84 8.86
CA TRP A 427 6.65 -26.58 9.05
C TRP A 427 5.98 -26.02 7.79
N TRP A 428 6.61 -25.03 7.14
CA TRP A 428 6.07 -24.41 5.92
C TRP A 428 6.02 -25.37 4.73
N ILE A 429 6.96 -26.31 4.63
CA ILE A 429 6.95 -27.36 3.61
C ILE A 429 5.84 -28.38 3.89
N ALA A 430 5.67 -28.81 5.15
CA ALA A 430 4.60 -29.73 5.53
C ALA A 430 3.19 -29.15 5.31
N ARG A 431 3.03 -27.81 5.40
CA ARG A 431 1.75 -27.09 5.24
C ARG A 431 1.53 -26.48 3.85
N ASP A 432 2.34 -26.86 2.86
CA ASP A 432 2.26 -26.36 1.48
C ASP A 432 2.32 -24.81 1.34
N CYS A 433 2.98 -24.16 2.29
CA CYS A 433 3.35 -22.75 2.18
C CYS A 433 4.49 -22.60 1.16
N CYS A 434 5.43 -23.54 1.17
CA CYS A 434 6.43 -23.74 0.12
C CYS A 434 6.57 -25.23 -0.17
N THR A 435 7.13 -25.59 -1.33
CA THR A 435 7.32 -26.99 -1.72
C THR A 435 8.80 -27.32 -1.74
N LEU A 436 9.16 -28.62 -1.71
CA LEU A 436 10.56 -29.05 -1.83
C LEU A 436 11.25 -28.57 -3.12
N MET A 437 10.50 -28.07 -4.10
CA MET A 437 11.00 -27.41 -5.31
C MET A 437 11.90 -26.19 -5.02
N ILE A 438 11.76 -25.57 -3.85
CA ILE A 438 12.66 -24.49 -3.41
C ILE A 438 14.12 -24.95 -3.31
N LEU A 439 14.39 -26.26 -3.22
CA LEU A 439 15.74 -26.83 -3.22
C LEU A 439 16.26 -27.13 -4.62
N LYS A 440 15.53 -26.80 -5.70
CA LYS A 440 15.97 -27.04 -7.09
C LYS A 440 17.40 -26.54 -7.39
N PRO A 441 17.85 -25.35 -6.92
CA PRO A 441 19.20 -24.88 -7.21
C PRO A 441 20.31 -25.56 -6.38
N VAL A 442 19.95 -26.41 -5.42
CA VAL A 442 20.91 -27.04 -4.51
C VAL A 442 21.55 -28.24 -5.18
N ASP A 443 22.89 -28.25 -5.21
CA ASP A 443 23.65 -29.43 -5.60
C ASP A 443 23.91 -30.31 -4.38
N PHE A 444 23.20 -31.44 -4.31
CA PHE A 444 23.29 -32.38 -3.18
C PHE A 444 24.61 -33.16 -3.15
N THR A 445 25.41 -33.13 -4.21
CA THR A 445 26.68 -33.87 -4.31
C THR A 445 27.86 -33.10 -3.72
N VAL A 446 27.81 -31.76 -3.76
CA VAL A 446 28.91 -30.86 -3.32
C VAL A 446 28.45 -29.91 -2.20
N LEU A 447 27.65 -30.41 -1.25
CA LEU A 447 27.15 -29.61 -0.12
C LEU A 447 28.26 -29.20 0.86
N LYS A 448 28.24 -27.95 1.30
CA LYS A 448 29.09 -27.49 2.40
C LYS A 448 28.66 -28.09 3.73
N SER A 449 29.58 -28.12 4.71
CA SER A 449 29.34 -28.74 6.03
C SER A 449 28.14 -28.15 6.77
N GLN A 450 27.98 -26.82 6.75
CA GLN A 450 26.87 -26.14 7.44
C GLN A 450 25.53 -26.38 6.72
N SER A 451 25.51 -26.33 5.40
CA SER A 451 24.34 -26.66 4.57
C SER A 451 23.88 -28.10 4.78
N ARG A 452 24.82 -29.05 4.87
CA ARG A 452 24.52 -30.46 5.18
C ARG A 452 23.87 -30.60 6.56
N LYS A 453 24.35 -29.86 7.58
CA LYS A 453 23.72 -29.84 8.93
C LYS A 453 22.32 -29.22 8.88
N PHE A 454 22.15 -28.11 8.17
CA PHE A 454 20.86 -27.45 7.98
C PHE A 454 19.85 -28.39 7.32
N LEU A 455 20.20 -29.00 6.18
CA LEU A 455 19.32 -29.91 5.46
C LEU A 455 18.99 -31.15 6.29
N ARG A 456 19.97 -31.70 7.02
CA ARG A 456 19.71 -32.81 7.95
C ARG A 456 18.64 -32.42 8.98
N GLU A 457 18.80 -31.28 9.65
CA GLU A 457 17.81 -30.79 10.63
C GLU A 457 16.46 -30.52 9.96
N LEU A 458 16.44 -29.92 8.77
CA LEU A 458 15.23 -29.64 8.01
C LEU A 458 14.43 -30.92 7.74
N PHE A 459 15.07 -31.99 7.27
CA PHE A 459 14.37 -33.25 6.98
C PHE A 459 13.92 -33.98 8.24
N VAL A 460 14.71 -33.97 9.32
CA VAL A 460 14.27 -34.48 10.63
C VAL A 460 12.99 -33.79 11.05
N GLN A 461 12.99 -32.46 11.04
CA GLN A 461 11.84 -31.66 11.46
C GLN A 461 10.68 -31.78 10.47
N LEU A 462 10.93 -31.99 9.17
CA LEU A 462 9.90 -32.18 8.16
C LEU A 462 9.12 -33.47 8.39
N PHE A 463 9.82 -34.57 8.69
CA PHE A 463 9.14 -35.83 9.02
C PHE A 463 8.29 -35.68 10.28
N VAL A 464 8.78 -34.99 11.31
CA VAL A 464 7.97 -34.68 12.50
C VAL A 464 6.78 -33.80 12.14
N ALA A 465 7.00 -32.67 11.45
CA ALA A 465 5.98 -31.69 11.05
C ALA A 465 4.87 -32.31 10.17
N SER A 466 5.21 -33.30 9.35
CA SER A 466 4.24 -34.02 8.53
C SER A 466 3.24 -34.86 9.34
N GLN A 467 3.61 -35.24 10.57
CA GLN A 467 2.79 -36.10 11.44
C GLN A 467 2.03 -35.32 12.52
N VAL A 468 2.42 -34.07 12.81
CA VAL A 468 1.82 -33.26 13.87
C VAL A 468 0.87 -32.20 13.32
N SER A 469 -0.27 -31.99 13.98
CA SER A 469 -1.26 -30.97 13.60
C SER A 469 -0.89 -29.54 14.03
N SER A 470 0.03 -29.38 14.98
CA SER A 470 0.42 -28.10 15.56
C SER A 470 1.94 -27.93 15.61
N PRO A 471 2.47 -26.71 15.34
CA PRO A 471 3.91 -26.46 15.38
C PRO A 471 4.49 -26.43 16.80
N LEU A 472 3.63 -26.40 17.83
CA LEU A 472 4.02 -26.50 19.24
C LEU A 472 4.67 -27.85 19.57
N LEU A 473 4.36 -28.90 18.80
CA LEU A 473 4.91 -30.25 18.98
C LEU A 473 6.30 -30.43 18.34
N LEU A 474 6.87 -29.38 17.71
CA LEU A 474 8.25 -29.35 17.21
C LEU A 474 9.27 -28.93 18.28
N VAL A 475 8.80 -28.70 19.51
CA VAL A 475 9.64 -28.35 20.67
C VAL A 475 10.28 -29.63 21.23
N PRO A 476 11.57 -29.61 21.64
CA PRO A 476 12.21 -30.79 22.23
C PRO A 476 11.43 -31.32 23.44
N GLY A 477 11.03 -32.59 23.41
CA GLY A 477 10.31 -33.27 24.49
C GLY A 477 8.80 -33.47 24.27
N ALA A 478 8.23 -33.03 23.14
CA ALA A 478 6.86 -33.33 22.78
C ALA A 478 6.68 -34.82 22.38
N GLU A 479 5.62 -35.47 22.88
CA GLU A 479 5.29 -36.84 22.51
C GLU A 479 4.88 -36.91 21.03
N LEU A 480 5.58 -37.75 20.27
CA LEU A 480 5.27 -38.00 18.87
C LEU A 480 3.97 -38.83 18.76
N PRO A 481 3.06 -38.50 17.83
CA PRO A 481 1.84 -39.28 17.63
C PRO A 481 2.17 -40.75 17.29
N SER A 482 1.49 -41.69 17.94
CA SER A 482 1.70 -43.14 17.73
C SER A 482 1.28 -43.61 16.33
N GLY A 483 0.38 -42.87 15.66
CA GLY A 483 -0.10 -43.15 14.31
C GLY A 483 0.75 -42.47 13.23
N ARG A 484 1.32 -43.24 12.30
CA ARG A 484 2.12 -42.74 11.18
C ARG A 484 1.27 -42.67 9.90
N ASN A 485 1.05 -41.46 9.38
CA ASN A 485 0.34 -41.22 8.14
C ASN A 485 1.31 -41.14 6.97
N ARG A 486 1.33 -42.20 6.15
CA ARG A 486 2.17 -42.33 4.96
C ARG A 486 1.84 -41.29 3.88
N SER A 487 0.55 -41.04 3.63
CA SER A 487 0.09 -40.20 2.52
C SER A 487 0.56 -38.75 2.62
N LEU A 488 0.71 -38.21 3.84
CA LEU A 488 1.19 -36.85 4.06
C LEU A 488 2.66 -36.68 3.67
N VAL A 489 3.49 -37.70 3.93
CA VAL A 489 4.90 -37.70 3.49
C VAL A 489 4.96 -37.84 1.97
N GLU A 490 4.16 -38.75 1.40
CA GLU A 490 4.08 -38.92 -0.06
C GLU A 490 3.70 -37.61 -0.75
N GLU A 491 2.68 -36.89 -0.28
CA GLU A 491 2.23 -35.63 -0.89
C GLU A 491 3.34 -34.57 -0.97
N VAL A 492 4.14 -34.43 0.09
CA VAL A 492 5.27 -33.49 0.14
C VAL A 492 6.33 -33.84 -0.92
N PHE A 493 6.70 -35.12 -1.03
CA PHE A 493 7.75 -35.59 -1.94
C PHE A 493 7.26 -35.76 -3.38
N MET A 494 5.96 -35.98 -3.60
CA MET A 494 5.33 -36.09 -4.92
C MET A 494 5.45 -34.81 -5.75
N LYS A 495 5.53 -33.63 -5.10
CA LYS A 495 5.74 -32.36 -5.80
C LYS A 495 7.18 -32.23 -6.30
N ALA A 496 8.17 -32.70 -5.53
CA ALA A 496 9.59 -32.69 -5.90
C ALA A 496 9.94 -33.73 -6.96
N SER A 497 9.25 -34.88 -6.98
CA SER A 497 9.49 -35.95 -7.96
C SER A 497 9.24 -35.54 -9.41
N ARG A 498 8.57 -34.40 -9.64
CA ARG A 498 8.36 -33.80 -10.98
C ARG A 498 9.67 -33.31 -11.63
N LEU A 499 10.71 -33.05 -10.84
CA LEU A 499 12.03 -32.66 -11.34
C LEU A 499 13.01 -33.79 -11.09
N GLU A 500 13.45 -34.45 -12.17
CA GLU A 500 14.32 -35.62 -12.11
C GLU A 500 15.63 -35.35 -11.35
N ASN A 501 16.32 -34.25 -11.68
CA ASN A 501 17.58 -33.88 -11.02
C ASN A 501 17.41 -33.65 -9.51
N LEU A 502 16.31 -33.00 -9.11
CA LEU A 502 16.00 -32.75 -7.71
C LEU A 502 15.64 -34.05 -6.98
N ALA A 503 14.87 -34.92 -7.63
CA ALA A 503 14.48 -36.22 -7.08
C ALA A 503 15.69 -37.14 -6.87
N MET A 504 16.62 -37.20 -7.82
CA MET A 504 17.87 -37.94 -7.69
C MET A 504 18.77 -37.37 -6.58
N GLY A 505 18.94 -36.04 -6.53
CA GLY A 505 19.73 -35.37 -5.50
C GLY A 505 19.18 -35.59 -4.09
N LEU A 506 17.86 -35.49 -3.91
CA LEU A 506 17.19 -35.79 -2.66
C LEU A 506 17.32 -37.27 -2.27
N THR A 507 17.18 -38.19 -3.22
CA THR A 507 17.34 -39.63 -2.97
C THR A 507 18.76 -39.96 -2.50
N TYR A 508 19.77 -39.37 -3.14
CA TYR A 508 21.17 -39.49 -2.73
C TYR A 508 21.39 -38.96 -1.30
N PHE A 509 20.97 -37.71 -1.05
CA PHE A 509 21.16 -37.04 0.24
C PHE A 509 20.49 -37.80 1.40
N LEU A 510 19.24 -38.22 1.21
CA LEU A 510 18.49 -38.95 2.22
C LEU A 510 19.13 -40.31 2.52
N THR A 511 19.64 -41.00 1.50
CA THR A 511 20.30 -42.31 1.65
C THR A 511 21.62 -42.18 2.41
N GLU A 512 22.44 -41.17 2.08
CA GLU A 512 23.74 -40.95 2.73
C GLU A 512 23.56 -40.48 4.18
N THR A 513 22.64 -39.53 4.42
CA THR A 513 22.51 -38.82 5.70
C THR A 513 21.81 -39.65 6.78
N PHE A 514 20.79 -40.44 6.41
CA PHE A 514 19.93 -41.16 7.35
C PHE A 514 20.18 -42.67 7.41
N ARG A 515 21.33 -43.15 6.90
CA ARG A 515 21.66 -44.59 6.79
C ARG A 515 21.59 -45.36 8.11
N LYS A 516 21.86 -44.70 9.24
CA LYS A 516 21.97 -45.31 10.58
C LYS A 516 20.88 -44.86 11.55
N GLU A 517 19.87 -44.15 11.09
CA GLU A 517 18.81 -43.61 11.96
C GLU A 517 17.70 -44.65 12.18
N GLU A 518 17.00 -44.55 13.30
CA GLU A 518 15.98 -45.51 13.73
C GLU A 518 14.57 -44.91 13.72
N ASP A 519 13.57 -45.77 13.93
CA ASP A 519 12.15 -45.43 14.09
C ASP A 519 11.52 -44.53 13.00
N LEU A 520 11.10 -43.33 13.38
CA LEU A 520 10.36 -42.40 12.53
C LEU A 520 11.20 -41.92 11.35
N LEU A 521 12.49 -41.67 11.59
CA LEU A 521 13.39 -41.16 10.56
C LEU A 521 13.68 -42.22 9.50
N LYS A 522 13.87 -43.48 9.93
CA LYS A 522 14.01 -44.61 9.00
C LYS A 522 12.75 -44.81 8.18
N TRP A 523 11.58 -44.81 8.83
CA TRP A 523 10.30 -44.96 8.14
C TRP A 523 10.06 -43.81 7.15
N GLY A 524 10.15 -42.56 7.60
CA GLY A 524 9.90 -41.37 6.76
C GLY A 524 10.86 -41.28 5.58
N THR A 525 12.14 -41.62 5.79
CA THR A 525 13.13 -41.68 4.72
C THR A 525 12.81 -42.77 3.70
N THR A 526 12.37 -43.95 4.13
CA THR A 526 11.95 -45.02 3.22
C THR A 526 10.75 -44.61 2.38
N VAL A 527 9.71 -44.03 3.00
CA VAL A 527 8.53 -43.53 2.26
C VAL A 527 8.94 -42.47 1.23
N ALA A 528 9.72 -41.46 1.65
CA ALA A 528 10.19 -40.40 0.77
C ALA A 528 10.98 -40.95 -0.43
N ARG A 529 11.88 -41.91 -0.20
CA ARG A 529 12.67 -42.55 -1.26
C ARG A 529 11.79 -43.33 -2.23
N GLU A 530 10.86 -44.15 -1.73
CA GLU A 530 9.92 -44.89 -2.56
C GLU A 530 9.10 -43.95 -3.45
N THR A 531 8.62 -42.83 -2.90
CA THR A 531 7.87 -41.80 -3.65
C THR A 531 8.70 -41.17 -4.76
N LEU A 532 9.97 -40.85 -4.48
CA LEU A 532 10.88 -40.25 -5.47
C LEU A 532 11.26 -41.26 -6.57
N GLN A 533 11.60 -42.50 -6.20
CA GLN A 533 12.03 -43.54 -7.14
C GLN A 533 10.91 -44.04 -8.06
N THR A 534 9.70 -44.26 -7.53
CA THR A 534 8.55 -44.72 -8.33
C THR A 534 8.26 -43.82 -9.53
N ARG A 535 8.52 -42.51 -9.39
CA ARG A 535 8.32 -41.52 -10.46
C ARG A 535 9.50 -41.44 -11.43
N ILE A 536 10.74 -41.60 -10.94
CA ILE A 536 11.93 -41.68 -11.81
C ILE A 536 11.80 -42.88 -12.75
N ASP A 537 11.40 -44.04 -12.21
CA ASP A 537 11.23 -45.28 -12.99
C ASP A 537 10.06 -45.21 -13.99
N GLN A 538 9.06 -44.36 -13.73
CA GLN A 538 7.96 -44.09 -14.67
C GLN A 538 8.41 -43.18 -15.82
N ASN A 539 9.23 -42.16 -15.53
CA ASN A 539 9.76 -41.25 -16.55
C ASN A 539 10.81 -41.94 -17.44
N SER A 540 11.59 -42.89 -16.92
CA SER A 540 12.57 -43.65 -17.72
C SER A 540 11.94 -44.67 -18.68
N ARG A 541 10.63 -44.94 -18.55
CA ARG A 541 9.86 -45.89 -19.39
C ARG A 541 9.05 -45.20 -20.50
N LEU A 542 9.04 -43.88 -20.53
CA LEU A 542 8.47 -43.03 -21.58
C LEU A 542 9.61 -42.46 -22.43
#